data_AF-A0A537F865-F1
#
_entry.id   AF-A0A537F865-F1
#
_cell.length_a   1.000
_cell.length_b   1.000
_cell.length_c   1.000
_cell.angle_alpha   90.00
_cell.angle_beta   90.00
_cell.angle_gamma   90.00
#
_symmetry.space_group_name_H-M   'P 1'
#
loop_
_entity.id
_entity.type
_entity.pdbx_description
1 polymer ?
#
loop_
_entity_poly.entity_id
_entity_poly.type
_entity_poly.pdbx_seq_one_letter_code
_entity_poly.pdbx_strand_id
1 'polypeptide(L)'
;MALSRQYLKVQQRLRGFLGCASVGKVRIAAVKKVSRELVARYPDKFSKNYEENKVALAVLVDARTKRLRNRIVGYVTRLKIVEAKRAAAPGEIGPEGPDDQA
;
A
#
# COMPACT_ATOMS: atom_id res chain seq x y z
N MET A 1 29.41 1.46 -22.60
CA MET A 1 29.30 1.44 -21.13
C MET A 1 27.88 1.08 -20.74
N ALA A 2 27.54 -0.21 -20.71
CA ALA A 2 26.19 -0.70 -20.39
C ALA A 2 26.12 -1.07 -18.91
N LEU A 3 25.71 -0.12 -18.07
CA LEU A 3 25.64 -0.33 -16.62
C LEU A 3 24.34 -1.04 -16.22
N SER A 4 24.51 -2.03 -15.34
CA SER A 4 23.51 -2.64 -14.46
C SER A 4 22.65 -3.81 -14.98
N ARG A 5 23.28 -4.75 -15.68
CA ARG A 5 22.93 -6.18 -15.48
C ARG A 5 23.34 -6.58 -14.06
N GLN A 6 22.37 -6.70 -13.15
CA GLN A 6 22.29 -7.69 -12.05
C GLN A 6 21.44 -7.13 -10.91
N TYR A 7 20.14 -7.44 -10.92
CA TYR A 7 19.37 -7.56 -9.69
C TYR A 7 18.33 -8.69 -9.83
N LEU A 8 18.78 -9.84 -10.32
CA LEU A 8 18.03 -11.09 -10.22
C LEU A 8 18.58 -11.88 -9.02
N LYS A 9 17.83 -11.84 -7.92
CA LYS A 9 17.82 -12.72 -6.73
C LYS A 9 17.66 -11.87 -5.48
N VAL A 10 16.43 -11.69 -5.00
CA VAL A 10 16.20 -11.76 -3.56
C VAL A 10 14.79 -12.32 -3.27
N GLN A 11 14.77 -13.62 -2.95
CA GLN A 11 13.82 -14.29 -2.04
C GLN A 11 12.43 -14.66 -2.59
N GLN A 12 12.36 -15.83 -3.22
CA GLN A 12 11.25 -16.77 -2.98
C GLN A 12 11.55 -17.57 -1.69
N ARG A 13 10.50 -17.82 -0.89
CA ARG A 13 10.36 -18.55 0.40
C ARG A 13 9.98 -17.58 1.54
N LEU A 14 8.83 -17.69 2.21
CA LEU A 14 7.91 -18.80 2.43
C LEU A 14 6.46 -18.31 2.46
N ARG A 15 5.56 -19.20 2.02
CA ARG A 15 4.15 -19.20 2.41
C ARG A 15 4.07 -19.17 3.94
N GLY A 16 3.27 -18.25 4.46
CA GLY A 16 3.05 -18.07 5.89
C GLY A 16 1.92 -17.08 6.13
N PHE A 17 0.77 -17.35 5.49
CA PHE A 17 -0.50 -16.71 5.79
C PHE A 17 -1.07 -17.30 7.09
N LEU A 18 -0.30 -17.28 8.18
CA LEU A 18 -0.79 -17.66 9.50
C LEU A 18 -0.76 -16.45 10.41
N GLY A 19 -1.96 -16.08 10.86
CA GLY A 19 -2.21 -15.03 11.81
C GLY A 19 -1.43 -15.23 13.09
N CYS A 20 -0.89 -14.13 13.60
CA CYS A 20 -0.50 -14.00 14.99
C CYS A 20 -0.85 -12.57 15.38
N ALA A 21 -1.94 -12.46 16.14
CA ALA A 21 -2.35 -11.25 16.83
C ALA A 21 -1.27 -10.94 17.88
N SER A 22 -0.51 -9.88 17.65
CA SER A 22 0.42 -9.34 18.64
C SER A 22 0.62 -7.85 18.37
N VAL A 23 0.32 -7.05 19.38
CA VAL A 23 0.49 -5.59 19.41
C VAL A 23 1.98 -5.30 19.15
N GLY A 24 2.28 -4.58 18.07
CA GLY A 24 3.66 -4.27 17.67
C GLY A 24 3.90 -4.10 16.17
N LYS A 25 2.99 -4.57 15.31
CA LYS A 25 3.10 -4.43 13.84
C LYS A 25 2.54 -3.10 13.31
N VAL A 26 2.73 -2.00 14.04
CA VAL A 26 2.28 -0.68 13.62
C VAL A 26 3.35 -0.01 12.75
N ARG A 27 2.97 0.39 11.54
CA ARG A 27 3.85 1.14 10.64
C ARG A 27 4.00 2.58 11.15
N ILE A 28 5.24 3.08 11.16
CA ILE A 28 5.58 4.45 11.58
C ILE A 28 4.83 5.51 10.77
N ALA A 29 4.56 6.66 11.38
CA ALA A 29 3.79 7.75 10.76
C ALA A 29 4.41 8.26 9.44
N ALA A 30 5.74 8.36 9.38
CA ALA A 30 6.47 8.81 8.19
C ALA A 30 6.17 7.94 6.95
N VAL A 31 6.16 6.61 7.11
CA VAL A 31 5.83 5.68 6.01
C VAL A 31 4.40 5.91 5.54
N LYS A 32 3.45 6.08 6.46
CA LYS A 32 2.05 6.34 6.11
C LYS A 32 1.88 7.66 5.36
N LYS A 33 2.59 8.72 5.78
CA LYS A 33 2.54 10.05 5.16
C LYS A 33 3.04 10.00 3.72
N VAL A 34 4.27 9.52 3.52
CA VAL A 34 4.89 9.40 2.18
C VAL A 34 4.04 8.54 1.25
N SER A 35 3.57 7.38 1.73
CA SER A 35 2.74 6.50 0.89
C SER A 35 1.41 7.13 0.47
N ARG A 36 0.75 7.91 1.34
CA ARG A 36 -0.48 8.63 0.98
C ARG A 36 -0.21 9.72 -0.06
N GLU A 37 0.85 10.49 0.12
CA GLU A 37 1.25 11.53 -0.84
C GLU A 37 1.56 10.93 -2.21
N LEU A 38 2.24 9.78 -2.27
CA LEU A 38 2.53 9.09 -3.52
C LEU A 38 1.27 8.63 -4.25
N VAL A 39 0.33 8.00 -3.53
CA VAL A 39 -0.93 7.54 -4.12
C VAL A 39 -1.78 8.71 -4.57
N ALA A 40 -1.80 9.83 -3.82
CA ALA A 40 -2.53 11.03 -4.18
C ALA A 40 -1.98 11.69 -5.45
N ARG A 41 -0.65 11.71 -5.63
CA ARG A 41 -0.01 12.32 -6.81
C ARG A 41 -0.03 11.43 -8.05
N TYR A 42 0.05 10.11 -7.88
CA TYR A 42 0.15 9.16 -8.98
C TYR A 42 -0.82 7.98 -8.80
N PRO A 43 -2.14 8.22 -8.85
CA PRO A 43 -3.13 7.16 -8.63
C PRO A 43 -3.04 6.04 -9.68
N ASP A 44 -2.63 6.37 -10.90
CA ASP A 44 -2.64 5.47 -12.07
C ASP A 44 -1.48 4.48 -12.09
N LYS A 45 -0.36 4.83 -11.44
CA LYS A 45 0.86 4.01 -11.45
C LYS A 45 0.85 2.90 -10.40
N PHE A 46 -0.11 2.91 -9.48
CA PHE A 46 -0.17 1.97 -8.37
C PHE A 46 -1.32 0.97 -8.54
N SER A 47 -0.96 -0.30 -8.51
CA SER A 47 -1.87 -1.44 -8.68
C SER A 47 -2.00 -2.25 -7.37
N LYS A 48 -2.80 -3.33 -7.41
CA LYS A 48 -2.86 -4.35 -6.36
C LYS A 48 -1.62 -5.26 -6.37
N ASN A 49 -0.85 -5.25 -7.46
CA ASN A 49 0.35 -6.07 -7.64
C ASN A 49 1.58 -5.47 -6.94
N TYR A 50 2.28 -6.28 -6.16
CA TYR A 50 3.43 -5.84 -5.36
C TYR A 50 4.68 -5.53 -6.21
N GLU A 51 4.99 -6.37 -7.20
CA GLU A 51 6.20 -6.22 -8.02
C GLU A 51 6.14 -4.98 -8.91
N GLU A 52 4.98 -4.70 -9.52
CA GLU A 52 4.74 -3.46 -10.28
C GLU A 52 4.94 -2.22 -9.40
N ASN A 53 4.35 -2.22 -8.19
CA ASN A 53 4.48 -1.11 -7.25
C ASN A 53 5.93 -0.88 -6.80
N LYS A 54 6.74 -1.93 -6.70
CA LYS A 54 8.16 -1.83 -6.35
C LYS A 54 8.99 -1.19 -7.46
N VAL A 55 8.71 -1.54 -8.72
CA VAL A 55 9.37 -0.93 -9.88
C VAL A 55 8.98 0.54 -10.00
N ALA A 56 7.67 0.85 -9.89
CA ALA A 56 7.18 2.23 -9.92
C ALA A 56 7.81 3.09 -8.82
N LEU A 57 7.91 2.55 -7.59
CA LEU A 57 8.53 3.28 -6.48
C LEU A 57 10.03 3.51 -6.66
N ALA A 58 10.75 2.57 -7.27
CA ALA A 58 12.18 2.72 -7.52
C ALA A 58 12.48 3.87 -8.50
N VAL A 59 11.57 4.14 -9.43
CA VAL A 59 11.68 5.27 -10.38
C VAL A 59 11.32 6.60 -9.71
N LEU A 60 10.34 6.59 -8.81
CA LEU A 60 9.79 7.82 -8.22
C LEU A 60 10.50 8.29 -6.95
N VAL A 61 11.09 7.37 -6.18
CA VAL A 61 11.65 7.66 -4.86
C VAL A 61 12.96 6.93 -4.67
N ASP A 62 14.03 7.68 -4.42
CA ASP A 62 15.27 7.10 -3.92
C ASP A 62 15.16 6.80 -2.41
N ALA A 63 14.73 5.58 -2.10
CA ALA A 63 14.59 5.13 -0.73
C ALA A 63 15.96 4.66 -0.19
N ARG A 64 16.50 5.42 0.79
CA ARG A 64 17.80 5.18 1.45
C ARG A 64 18.07 3.74 1.90
N THR A 65 17.05 2.96 2.21
CA THR A 65 17.23 1.58 2.71
C THR A 65 16.14 0.65 2.18
N LYS A 66 16.53 -0.59 1.85
CA LYS A 66 15.62 -1.65 1.40
C LYS A 66 14.44 -1.89 2.36
N ARG A 67 14.67 -1.83 3.68
CA ARG A 67 13.60 -2.01 4.69
C ARG A 67 12.53 -0.93 4.58
N LEU A 68 12.92 0.33 4.35
CA LEU A 68 11.98 1.44 4.18
C LEU A 68 11.19 1.30 2.89
N ARG A 69 11.87 0.99 1.78
CA ARG A 69 11.23 0.71 0.49
C ARG A 69 10.14 -0.36 0.63
N ASN A 70 10.46 -1.51 1.22
CA ASN A 70 9.50 -2.60 1.39
C ASN A 70 8.30 -2.20 2.27
N ARG A 71 8.52 -1.38 3.31
CA ARG A 71 7.43 -0.86 4.16
C ARG A 71 6.50 0.09 3.40
N ILE A 72 7.06 0.93 2.54
CA ILE A 72 6.31 1.87 1.68
C ILE A 72 5.51 1.08 0.65
N VAL A 73 6.14 0.19 -0.11
CA VAL A 73 5.47 -0.66 -1.12
C VAL A 73 4.31 -1.42 -0.48
N GLY A 74 4.55 -2.07 0.67
CA GLY A 74 3.53 -2.83 1.38
C GLY A 74 2.41 -1.99 2.00
N TYR A 75 2.63 -0.70 2.27
CA TYR A 75 1.56 0.21 2.68
C TYR A 75 0.73 0.69 1.49
N VAL A 76 1.37 1.03 0.37
CA VAL A 76 0.69 1.42 -0.89
C VAL A 76 -0.24 0.31 -1.38
N THR A 77 0.25 -0.94 -1.47
CA THR A 77 -0.59 -2.08 -1.85
C THR A 77 -1.77 -2.27 -0.88
N ARG A 78 -1.56 -2.02 0.43
CA ARG A 78 -2.64 -2.11 1.41
C ARG A 78 -3.70 -1.03 1.21
N LEU A 79 -3.32 0.19 0.84
CA LEU A 79 -4.27 1.27 0.54
C LEU A 79 -5.19 0.88 -0.62
N LYS A 80 -4.61 0.44 -1.76
CA LYS A 80 -5.38 0.02 -2.94
C LYS A 80 -6.32 -1.17 -2.66
N ILE A 81 -5.91 -2.10 -1.80
CA ILE A 81 -6.80 -3.20 -1.37
C ILE A 81 -7.95 -2.67 -0.51
N VAL A 82 -7.69 -1.73 0.41
CA VAL A 82 -8.74 -1.14 1.26
C VAL A 82 -9.70 -0.31 0.43
N GLU A 83 -9.21 0.49 -0.51
CA GLU A 83 -10.03 1.23 -1.48
C GLU A 83 -10.93 0.28 -2.28
N ALA A 84 -10.37 -0.80 -2.83
CA ALA A 84 -11.16 -1.78 -3.56
C ALA A 84 -12.23 -2.47 -2.69
N LYS A 85 -11.92 -2.74 -1.41
CA LYS A 85 -12.89 -3.29 -0.46
C LYS A 85 -14.00 -2.30 -0.12
N ARG A 86 -13.65 -1.02 0.05
CA ARG A 86 -14.63 0.05 0.30
C ARG A 86 -15.54 0.27 -0.91
N ALA A 87 -15.00 0.19 -2.13
CA ALA A 87 -15.81 0.28 -3.35
C ALA A 87 -16.80 -0.89 -3.51
N ALA A 88 -16.43 -2.09 -3.03
CA ALA A 88 -17.30 -3.27 -3.09
C ALA A 88 -18.36 -3.33 -1.99
N ALA A 89 -18.21 -2.55 -0.92
CA ALA A 89 -19.19 -2.38 0.14
C ALA A 89 -19.56 -0.89 0.24
N PRO A 90 -20.36 -0.36 -0.71
CA PRO A 90 -20.98 0.94 -0.50
C PRO A 90 -21.89 0.79 0.72
N GLY A 91 -21.41 1.24 1.87
CA GLY A 91 -22.25 1.43 3.04
C GLY A 91 -23.31 2.44 2.66
N GLU A 92 -24.54 1.97 2.49
CA GLU A 92 -25.73 2.79 2.53
C GLU A 92 -25.70 3.59 3.83
N ILE A 93 -25.29 4.84 3.74
CA ILE A 93 -25.76 5.85 4.68
C ILE A 93 -27.12 6.20 4.11
N GLY A 94 -28.16 5.50 4.59
CA GLY A 94 -29.53 5.87 4.30
C GLY A 94 -29.71 7.34 4.71
N PRO A 95 -30.34 8.17 3.86
CA PRO A 95 -30.55 9.57 4.20
C PRO A 95 -31.29 9.65 5.53
N GLU A 96 -30.80 10.55 6.37
CA GLU A 96 -31.37 10.91 7.65
C GLU A 96 -32.89 11.02 7.50
N GLY A 97 -33.61 10.15 8.21
CA GLY A 97 -35.07 10.23 8.27
C GLY A 97 -35.45 11.58 8.89
N PRO A 98 -36.42 12.30 8.32
CA PRO A 98 -36.73 13.66 8.75
C PRO A 98 -37.12 13.67 10.23
N ASP A 99 -36.46 14.55 10.98
CA ASP A 99 -36.84 14.97 12.33
C ASP A 99 -38.22 15.63 12.27
N ASP A 100 -39.31 14.87 12.26
CA ASP A 100 -40.64 15.45 12.33
C ASP A 100 -41.65 14.55 13.07
N GLN A 101 -42.02 15.06 14.26
CA GLN A 101 -43.32 14.98 14.94
C GLN A 101 -43.65 13.79 15.86
N ALA A 102 -43.58 14.05 17.18
CA ALA A 102 -44.68 13.85 18.14
C ALA A 102 -44.40 14.58 19.47
#